data_AF-A0A931FQY3-F1
#
_entry.id   AF-A0A931FQY3-F1
#
_cell.length_a   1.000
_cell.length_b   1.000
_cell.length_c   1.000
_cell.angle_alpha   90.00
_cell.angle_beta   90.00
_cell.angle_gamma   90.00
#
_symmetry.space_group_name_H-M   'P 1'
#
loop_
_entity.id
_entity.type
_entity.pdbx_description
1 polymer ?
#
loop_
_entity_poly.entity_id
_entity_poly.type
_entity_poly.pdbx_seq_one_letter_code
_entity_poly.pdbx_strand_id
1 'polypeptide(L)'
;MKRLVLTIAALGLSTAVLAQGAPLVSGVVQKIDEAQGKITLQHGPIKNLDMDGMTMVFRAQDTAMLKEVKAGDKIQFTAERVNGQITVTSIKKNM
;
A
#
# COMPACT_ATOMS: atom_id res chain seq x y z
N MET A 1 6.51 42.49 -49.59
CA MET A 1 6.37 41.07 -49.96
C MET A 1 6.72 40.21 -48.76
N LYS A 2 5.69 39.60 -48.15
CA LYS A 2 5.66 38.32 -47.42
C LYS A 2 6.97 37.83 -46.78
N ARG A 3 7.01 37.74 -45.43
CA ARG A 3 7.03 36.45 -44.71
C ARG A 3 6.97 36.64 -43.18
N LEU A 4 5.81 36.24 -42.66
CA LEU A 4 5.47 35.97 -41.28
C LEU A 4 6.02 34.58 -40.92
N VAL A 5 6.78 34.42 -39.83
CA VAL A 5 6.90 33.12 -39.13
C VAL A 5 7.01 33.38 -37.62
N LEU A 6 5.89 33.13 -36.94
CA LEU A 6 5.77 32.94 -35.49
C LEU A 6 6.69 31.78 -35.06
N THR A 7 7.56 32.01 -34.08
CA THR A 7 8.21 30.92 -33.32
C THR A 7 7.41 30.69 -32.05
N ILE A 8 6.82 29.50 -31.97
CA ILE A 8 5.96 29.00 -30.91
C ILE A 8 6.80 28.73 -29.65
N ALA A 9 6.37 29.29 -28.53
CA ALA A 9 6.86 28.93 -27.20
C ALA A 9 6.44 27.50 -26.89
N ALA A 10 7.40 26.58 -26.79
CA ALA A 10 7.16 25.23 -26.30
C ALA A 10 7.08 25.26 -24.76
N LEU A 11 5.86 25.34 -24.22
CA LEU A 11 5.60 25.01 -22.82
C LEU A 11 5.87 23.50 -22.65
N GLY A 12 6.98 23.17 -21.98
CA GLY A 12 7.27 21.80 -21.56
C GLY A 12 6.20 21.34 -20.56
N LEU A 13 5.39 20.36 -20.95
CA LEU A 13 4.48 19.67 -20.05
C LEU A 13 5.32 18.94 -18.99
N SER A 14 5.23 19.42 -17.75
CA SER A 14 5.74 18.69 -16.59
C SER A 14 4.81 17.49 -16.36
N THR A 15 5.29 16.28 -16.61
CA THR A 15 4.60 15.05 -16.20
C THR A 15 4.66 14.97 -14.67
N ALA A 16 3.57 15.39 -14.02
CA ALA A 16 3.37 15.10 -12.61
C ALA A 16 3.27 13.58 -12.46
N VAL A 17 4.33 12.94 -11.97
CA VAL A 17 4.29 11.57 -11.47
C VAL A 17 3.36 11.58 -10.27
N LEU A 18 2.13 11.11 -10.46
CA LEU A 18 1.23 10.84 -9.35
C LEU A 18 1.87 9.73 -8.52
N ALA A 19 2.22 10.04 -7.27
CA ALA A 19 2.62 9.05 -6.28
C ALA A 19 1.42 8.10 -6.06
N GLN A 20 1.37 7.01 -6.82
CA GLN A 20 0.41 5.94 -6.62
C GLN A 20 0.83 5.20 -5.35
N GLY A 21 0.13 5.44 -4.24
CA GLY A 21 0.33 4.69 -3.01
C GLY A 21 0.22 3.18 -3.25
N ALA A 22 0.83 2.37 -2.37
CA ALA A 22 0.81 0.92 -2.50
C ALA A 22 -0.63 0.37 -2.68
N PRO A 23 -0.80 -0.71 -3.47
CA PRO A 23 -2.11 -1.23 -3.80
C PRO A 23 -2.86 -1.68 -2.54
N LEU A 24 -4.17 -1.43 -2.53
CA LEU A 24 -5.09 -1.92 -1.52
C LEU A 24 -5.32 -3.42 -1.70
N VAL A 25 -5.13 -4.16 -0.61
CA VAL A 25 -5.24 -5.62 -0.53
C VAL A 25 -6.35 -5.96 0.47
N SER A 26 -7.26 -6.84 0.07
CA SER A 26 -8.24 -7.40 1.00
C SER A 26 -7.61 -8.52 1.84
N GLY A 27 -7.95 -8.58 3.12
CA GLY A 27 -7.48 -9.66 3.99
C GLY A 27 -8.36 -9.90 5.21
N VAL A 28 -8.05 -10.97 5.93
CA VAL A 28 -8.67 -11.35 7.20
C VAL A 28 -7.58 -11.44 8.27
N VAL A 29 -7.82 -10.82 9.41
CA VAL A 29 -6.91 -10.87 10.54
C VAL A 29 -6.98 -12.24 11.20
N GLN A 30 -5.87 -12.97 11.21
CA GLN A 30 -5.80 -14.29 11.83
C GLN A 30 -5.27 -14.22 13.27
N LYS A 31 -4.27 -13.37 13.52
CA LYS A 31 -3.64 -13.20 14.83
C LYS A 31 -2.95 -11.85 14.93
N ILE A 32 -2.91 -11.29 16.13
CA ILE A 32 -2.19 -10.05 16.45
C ILE A 32 -1.15 -10.35 17.54
N ASP A 33 0.06 -9.85 17.36
CA ASP A 33 1.13 -9.85 18.35
C ASP A 33 1.60 -8.40 18.54
N GLU A 34 0.90 -7.69 19.43
CA GLU A 34 1.19 -6.28 19.74
C GLU A 34 2.57 -6.10 20.37
N ALA A 35 3.00 -7.06 21.19
CA ALA A 35 4.30 -7.02 21.86
C ALA A 35 5.46 -7.03 20.85
N GLN A 36 5.29 -7.73 19.72
CA GLN A 36 6.29 -7.78 18.65
C GLN A 36 5.98 -6.86 17.47
N GLY A 37 4.87 -6.12 17.50
CA GLY A 37 4.42 -5.27 16.39
C GLY A 37 4.13 -6.04 15.11
N LYS A 38 3.52 -7.23 15.24
CA LYS A 38 3.25 -8.14 14.12
C LYS A 38 1.77 -8.46 14.00
N ILE A 39 1.34 -8.74 12.79
CA ILE A 39 0.00 -9.19 12.46
C ILE A 39 0.06 -10.35 11.46
N THR A 40 -0.72 -11.39 11.73
CA THR A 40 -0.89 -12.51 10.80
C THR A 40 -2.16 -12.26 9.99
N LEU A 41 -2.01 -12.18 8.67
CA LEU A 41 -3.12 -11.90 7.75
C LEU A 41 -3.25 -13.05 6.76
N GLN A 42 -4.49 -13.51 6.56
CA GLN A 42 -4.87 -14.19 5.32
C GLN A 42 -5.16 -13.12 4.30
N HIS A 43 -4.28 -12.94 3.32
CA HIS A 43 -4.39 -11.86 2.35
C HIS A 43 -4.74 -12.36 0.95
N GLY A 44 -5.37 -11.50 0.16
CA GLY A 44 -5.46 -11.65 -1.29
C GLY A 44 -4.13 -11.29 -1.98
N PRO A 45 -4.08 -11.33 -3.33
CA PRO A 45 -2.84 -11.04 -4.06
C PRO A 45 -2.28 -9.64 -3.76
N ILE A 46 -0.97 -9.56 -3.52
CA ILE A 46 -0.21 -8.33 -3.27
C ILE A 46 0.71 -8.07 -4.48
N LYS A 47 0.20 -7.33 -5.46
CA LYS A 47 0.86 -7.14 -6.76
C LYS A 47 2.23 -6.48 -6.66
N ASN A 48 2.39 -5.47 -5.81
CA ASN A 48 3.66 -4.74 -5.66
C ASN A 48 4.76 -5.58 -4.96
N LEU A 49 4.41 -6.73 -4.41
CA LEU A 49 5.35 -7.64 -3.76
C LEU A 49 5.47 -8.99 -4.50
N ASP A 50 4.80 -9.14 -5.65
CA ASP A 50 4.71 -10.38 -6.43
C ASP A 50 4.27 -11.59 -5.59
N MET A 51 3.27 -11.37 -4.72
CA MET A 51 2.75 -12.40 -3.82
C MET A 51 1.31 -12.74 -4.15
N ASP A 52 1.03 -14.03 -4.36
CA ASP A 52 -0.33 -14.54 -4.42
C ASP A 52 -1.01 -14.54 -3.04
N GLY A 53 -2.31 -14.82 -3.01
CA GLY A 53 -3.04 -14.88 -1.75
C GLY A 53 -2.57 -16.02 -0.84
N MET A 54 -2.14 -15.70 0.37
CA MET A 54 -1.67 -16.67 1.37
C MET A 54 -1.89 -16.17 2.80
N THR A 55 -1.54 -17.00 3.79
CA THR A 55 -1.55 -16.60 5.21
C THR A 55 -0.11 -16.46 5.69
N MET A 56 0.27 -15.25 6.11
CA MET A 56 1.62 -15.02 6.64
C MET A 56 1.67 -13.85 7.63
N VAL A 57 2.84 -13.67 8.23
CA VAL A 57 3.11 -12.65 9.23
C VAL A 57 3.68 -11.40 8.57
N PHE A 58 3.11 -10.25 8.92
CA PHE A 58 3.54 -8.93 8.52
C PHE A 58 4.01 -8.15 9.75
N ARG A 59 4.96 -7.23 9.56
CA ARG A 59 5.19 -6.18 10.55
C ARG A 59 4.15 -5.09 10.38
N ALA A 60 3.76 -4.42 11.46
CA ALA A 60 3.01 -3.18 11.39
C ALA A 60 3.99 -2.00 11.37
N GLN A 61 3.76 -1.03 10.49
CA GLN A 61 4.54 0.22 10.49
C GLN A 61 4.30 1.02 11.78
N ASP A 62 3.07 0.98 12.29
CA ASP A 62 2.66 1.55 13.56
C ASP A 62 1.87 0.50 14.36
N THR A 63 2.29 0.28 15.60
CA THR A 63 1.63 -0.64 16.53
C THR A 63 0.24 -0.17 16.94
N ALA A 64 -0.07 1.13 16.85
CA ALA A 64 -1.40 1.66 17.12
C ALA A 64 -2.47 1.05 16.20
N MET A 65 -2.13 0.80 14.92
CA MET A 65 -3.04 0.17 13.96
C MET A 65 -3.48 -1.23 14.39
N LEU A 66 -2.64 -1.95 15.15
CA LEU A 66 -2.96 -3.30 15.62
C LEU A 66 -4.08 -3.30 16.66
N LYS A 67 -4.22 -2.20 17.43
CA LYS A 67 -5.27 -2.04 18.45
C LYS A 67 -6.63 -1.77 17.83
N GLU A 68 -6.67 -1.36 16.56
CA GLU A 68 -7.91 -1.07 15.85
C GLU A 68 -8.58 -2.32 15.31
N VAL A 69 -7.89 -3.46 15.26
CA VAL A 69 -8.40 -4.70 14.66
C VAL A 69 -8.32 -5.85 15.65
N LYS A 70 -9.08 -6.92 15.37
CA LYS A 70 -9.01 -8.18 16.12
C LYS A 70 -9.04 -9.37 15.16
N ALA A 71 -8.67 -10.54 15.66
CA ALA A 71 -8.81 -11.78 14.90
C ALA A 71 -10.25 -11.97 14.40
N GLY A 72 -10.39 -12.38 13.13
CA GLY A 72 -11.64 -12.52 12.40
C GLY A 72 -12.08 -11.26 11.62
N ASP A 73 -11.47 -10.09 11.86
CA ASP A 73 -11.84 -8.88 11.14
C ASP A 73 -11.47 -8.97 9.65
N LYS A 74 -12.41 -8.58 8.79
CA LYS A 74 -12.15 -8.34 7.37
C LYS A 74 -11.64 -6.92 7.21
N ILE A 75 -10.49 -6.78 6.57
CA ILE A 75 -9.81 -5.50 6.39
C ILE A 75 -9.39 -5.31 4.94
N GLN A 76 -9.17 -4.05 4.61
CA GLN A 76 -8.34 -3.62 3.50
C GLN A 76 -7.05 -3.03 4.05
N PHE A 77 -5.91 -3.37 3.47
CA PHE A 77 -4.61 -2.89 3.94
C PHE A 77 -3.67 -2.62 2.77
N THR A 78 -2.61 -1.87 3.02
CA THR A 78 -1.48 -1.72 2.10
C THR A 78 -0.23 -2.32 2.74
N ALA A 79 0.62 -2.94 1.92
CA ALA A 79 1.86 -3.53 2.38
C ALA A 79 3.01 -3.24 1.42
N GLU A 80 4.18 -3.00 2.00
CA GLU A 80 5.39 -2.63 1.29
C GLU A 80 6.60 -3.36 1.87
N ARG A 81 7.70 -3.37 1.12
CA ARG A 81 8.99 -3.85 1.62
C ARG A 81 9.78 -2.67 2.17
N VAL A 82 9.80 -2.55 3.50
CA VAL A 82 10.52 -1.50 4.23
C VAL A 82 11.75 -2.13 4.86
N ASN A 83 12.95 -1.66 4.52
CA ASN A 83 14.22 -2.19 5.05
C ASN A 83 14.35 -3.73 4.90
N GLY A 84 13.92 -4.26 3.75
CA GLY A 84 13.93 -5.69 3.45
C GLY A 84 12.80 -6.51 4.10
N GLN A 85 11.90 -5.88 4.84
CA GLN A 85 10.84 -6.55 5.60
C GLN A 85 9.45 -6.19 5.09
N ILE A 86 8.57 -7.18 4.98
CA ILE A 86 7.18 -6.95 4.57
C ILE A 86 6.41 -6.30 5.72
N THR A 87 5.93 -5.09 5.45
CA THR A 87 5.36 -4.19 6.45
C THR A 87 4.01 -3.67 5.97
N VAL A 88 2.99 -3.80 6.82
CA VAL A 88 1.68 -3.17 6.64
C VAL A 88 1.80 -1.69 6.98
N THR A 89 1.48 -0.84 6.02
CA THR A 89 1.61 0.61 6.08
C THR A 89 0.28 1.31 6.35
N SER A 90 -0.85 0.64 6.10
CA SER A 90 -2.18 1.14 6.44
C SER A 90 -3.17 -0.01 6.61
N ILE A 91 -4.14 0.16 7.50
CA ILE A 91 -5.25 -0.77 7.73
C ILE A 91 -6.57 0.02 7.72
N LYS A 92 -7.59 -0.55 7.09
CA LYS A 92 -8.97 -0.06 7.08
C LYS A 92 -9.91 -1.23 7.32
N LYS A 93 -10.80 -1.12 8.30
CA LYS A 93 -11.85 -2.13 8.51
C LYS A 93 -12.92 -2.04 7.43
N ASN A 94 -13.33 -3.19 6.90
CA ASN A 94 -14.53 -3.28 6.08
C ASN A 94 -15.71 -3.45 7.04
N MET A 95 -16.52 -2.39 7.19
CA MET A 95 -17.75 -2.41 7.98
C MET A 95 -18.79 -3.33 7.36
#